data_AF-A0A2R5F9T7-F1
#
_entry.id   AF-A0A2R5F9T7-F1
#
_cell.length_a   1.000
_cell.length_b   1.000
_cell.length_c   1.000
_cell.angle_alpha   90.00
_cell.angle_beta   90.00
_cell.angle_gamma   90.00
#
_symmetry.space_group_name_H-M   'P 1'
#
loop_
_entity.id
_entity.type
_entity.pdbx_description
1 polymer ?
#
loop_
_entity_poly.entity_id
_entity_poly.type
_entity_poly.pdbx_seq_one_letter_code
_entity_poly.pdbx_strand_id
1 'polypeptide(L)' 'MNSHLQNTPHSPKLLDQVRERLRTKHYSIRTETQYLHWIKRFILYHNKRHPREMGEDEVG' A
#
# COMPACT_ATOMS: atom_id res chain seq x y z
N MET A 1 19.74 7.64 30.63
CA MET A 1 19.61 8.13 29.24
C MET A 1 19.95 6.97 28.32
N ASN A 2 18.96 6.45 27.58
CA ASN A 2 19.08 5.72 26.30
C ASN A 2 17.77 4.95 26.06
N SER A 3 16.81 5.66 25.47
CA SER A 3 15.55 5.10 24.97
C SER A 3 15.86 4.13 23.83
N HIS A 4 15.91 2.83 24.12
CA HIS A 4 15.86 1.80 23.10
C HIS A 4 14.47 1.85 22.46
N LEU A 5 14.36 2.53 21.31
CA LEU A 5 13.19 2.46 20.45
C LEU A 5 13.06 1.01 19.97
N GLN A 6 12.10 0.30 20.55
CA GLN A 6 11.71 -1.04 20.11
C GLN A 6 11.17 -0.94 18.68
N ASN A 7 12.01 -1.26 17.70
CA ASN A 7 11.57 -1.45 16.32
C ASN A 7 10.99 -2.87 16.22
N THR A 8 9.75 -3.05 16.68
CA THR A 8 9.00 -4.29 16.44
C THR A 8 8.87 -4.50 14.93
N PRO A 9 9.05 -5.74 14.42
CA PRO A 9 8.78 -6.03 13.01
C PRO A 9 7.28 -5.96 12.80
N HIS A 10 6.76 -4.75 12.61
CA HIS A 10 5.40 -4.54 12.14
C HIS A 10 5.33 -5.19 10.77
N SER A 11 4.44 -6.17 10.62
CA SER A 11 4.07 -6.71 9.30
C SER A 11 3.91 -5.53 8.34
N PRO A 12 4.65 -5.50 7.21
CA PRO A 12 4.72 -4.31 6.39
C PRO A 12 3.31 -3.92 5.97
N LYS A 13 2.93 -2.66 6.20
CA LYS A 13 1.61 -2.15 5.83
C LYS A 13 1.44 -2.36 4.32
N LEU A 14 0.21 -2.60 3.85
CA LEU A 14 -0.09 -2.85 2.43
C LEU A 14 0.62 -1.85 1.48
N LEU A 15 0.63 -0.56 1.86
CA LEU A 15 1.28 0.49 1.07
C LEU A 15 2.81 0.34 1.00
N ASP A 16 3.44 -0.15 2.07
CA ASP A 16 4.89 -0.39 2.09
C ASP A 16 5.25 -1.57 1.20
N GLN A 17 4.43 -2.64 1.20
CA GLN A 17 4.61 -3.77 0.29
C GLN A 17 4.47 -3.37 -1.18
N VAL A 18 3.49 -2.50 -1.49
CA VAL A 18 3.29 -1.97 -2.84
C VAL A 18 4.50 -1.12 -3.28
N ARG A 19 5.00 -0.25 -2.41
CA ARG A 19 6.18 0.57 -2.67
C ARG A 19 7.39 -0.29 -3.02
N GLU A 20 7.70 -1.30 -2.21
CA GLU A 20 8.81 -2.21 -2.46
C GLU A 20 8.64 -2.90 -3.82
N ARG A 21 7.44 -3.40 -4.13
CA ARG A 21 7.17 -4.05 -5.42
C ARG A 21 7.35 -3.11 -6.61
N LEU A 22 6.94 -1.84 -6.49
CA LEU A 22 7.09 -0.85 -7.55
C LEU A 22 8.55 -0.47 -7.77
N ARG A 23 9.34 -0.38 -6.70
CA ARG A 23 10.79 -0.14 -6.76
C ARG A 23 11.55 -1.30 -7.37
N THR A 24 11.21 -2.54 -7.03
CA THR A 24 11.78 -3.74 -7.70
C THR A 24 11.49 -3.76 -9.20
N LYS A 25 10.35 -3.20 -9.62
CA LYS A 25 9.99 -3.07 -11.03
C LYS A 25 10.60 -1.83 -11.71
N HIS A 26 11.45 -1.08 -11.01
CA HIS A 26 12.12 0.14 -11.51
C HIS A 26 11.14 1.21 -12.03
N TYR A 27 9.94 1.28 -11.45
CA TYR A 27 9.05 2.39 -11.75
C TYR A 27 9.60 3.70 -11.20
N SER A 28 9.29 4.80 -11.89
CA SER A 28 9.67 6.14 -11.41
C SER A 28 8.98 6.46 -10.08
N ILE A 29 9.60 7.32 -9.26
CA ILE A 29 9.02 7.84 -8.02
C ILE A 29 7.67 8.54 -8.26
N ARG A 30 7.51 9.16 -9.43
CA ARG A 30 6.25 9.78 -9.86
C ARG A 30 5.15 8.73 -10.01
N THR A 31 5.46 7.62 -10.67
CA THR A 31 4.55 6.48 -10.83
C THR A 31 4.24 5.85 -9.47
N GLU A 32 5.25 5.64 -8.61
CA GLU A 32 5.06 5.14 -7.24
C GLU A 32 4.01 5.97 -6.48
N THR A 33 4.18 7.30 -6.49
CA THR A 33 3.29 8.23 -5.79
C THR A 33 1.86 8.18 -6.32
N GLN A 34 1.70 8.10 -7.65
CA GLN A 34 0.37 8.05 -8.27
C GLN A 34 -0.37 6.75 -7.92
N TYR A 35 0.33 5.60 -7.95
CA TYR A 35 -0.24 4.31 -7.58
C TYR A 35 -0.62 4.27 -6.10
N LEU A 36 0.26 4.73 -5.20
CA LEU A 36 -0.06 4.80 -3.76
C LEU A 36 -1.26 5.70 -3.47
N HIS A 37 -1.41 6.81 -4.22
CA HIS A 37 -2.55 7.70 -4.09
C HIS A 37 -3.86 7.03 -4.54
N TRP A 38 -3.86 6.33 -5.68
CA TRP A 38 -5.04 5.55 -6.13
C TRP A 38 -5.41 4.45 -5.16
N ILE A 39 -4.44 3.71 -4.64
CA ILE A 39 -4.68 2.63 -3.67
C ILE A 39 -5.26 3.18 -2.36
N LYS A 40 -4.76 4.32 -1.86
CA LYS A 40 -5.34 4.99 -0.69
C LYS A 40 -6.80 5.40 -0.94
N ARG A 41 -7.09 5.98 -2.10
CA ARG A 41 -8.45 6.37 -2.48
C ARG A 41 -9.37 5.16 -2.61
N PHE A 42 -8.91 4.07 -3.21
CA PHE A 42 -9.64 2.82 -3.32
C PHE A 42 -10.01 2.28 -1.92
N ILE A 43 -9.04 2.18 -1.00
CA ILE A 43 -9.28 1.69 0.36
C ILE A 43 -10.29 2.58 1.11
N LEU A 44 -10.21 3.91 0.92
CA LEU A 44 -11.12 4.86 1.55
C LEU A 44 -12.53 4.79 0.95
N TYR A 45 -12.63 4.72 -0.38
CA TYR A 45 -13.88 4.66 -1.13
C TYR A 45 -14.69 3.42 -0.76
N HIS A 46 -14.02 2.27 -0.62
CA HIS A 46 -14.69 1.03 -0.24
C HIS A 46 -14.84 0.83 1.27
N ASN A 47 -14.80 1.92 2.08
CA ASN A 47 -15.07 1.88 3.52
C ASN A 47 -14.21 0.87 4.29
N LYS A 48 -12.96 0.65 3.85
CA LYS A 48 -12.02 -0.35 4.39
C LYS A 48 -12.42 -1.82 4.16
N ARG A 49 -13.38 -2.12 3.27
CA ARG A 49 -13.62 -3.51 2.84
C ARG A 49 -12.40 -4.05 2.11
N HIS A 50 -12.06 -5.31 2.39
CA HIS A 50 -10.83 -5.91 1.92
C HIS A 50 -10.90 -6.11 0.39
N PRO A 51 -9.84 -5.77 -0.39
CA PRO A 51 -9.84 -5.92 -1.86
C PRO A 51 -10.09 -7.36 -2.37
N ARG A 52 -10.04 -8.37 -1.50
CA ARG A 52 -10.40 -9.77 -1.80
C ARG A 52 -11.91 -10.02 -1.84
N GLU A 53 -12.72 -9.08 -1.34
CA GLU A 53 -14.18 -9.14 -1.33
C GLU A 53 -14.83 -8.35 -2.49
N MET A 54 -14.02 -7.74 -3.37
CA MET A 54 -14.46 -6.91 -4.52
C MET A 54 -13.92 -7.46 -5.85
N GLY A 55 -13.68 -8.77 -5.90
CA GLY A 55 -13.14 -9.42 -7.10
C GLY A 55 -14.13 -9.39 -8.26
N GLU A 56 -13.64 -8.89 -9.39
CA GLU A 56 -14.10 -9.11 -10.78
C GLU A 56 -15.35 -8.37 -11.31
N ASP A 57 -16.31 -7.91 -10.49
CA ASP A 57 -17.53 -7.27 -11.05
C ASP A 57 -17.43 -5.76 -11.37
N GLU A 58 -16.44 -5.03 -10.86
CA GLU A 58 -16.33 -3.56 -11.03
C GLU A 58 -15.19 -3.09 -11.95
N VAL A 59 -14.41 -4.01 -12.54
CA VAL A 59 -13.39 -3.68 -13.56
C VAL A 59 -13.87 -4.16 -14.92
N GLY A 60 -14.98 -3.59 -15.39
CA GLY A 60 -15.39 -3.61 -16.79
C GLY A 60 -14.66 -2.57 -17.62
#